data_AF-A0A7C6E1A8-F1
#
_entry.id   AF-A0A7C6E1A8-F1
#
_cell.length_a   1.000
_cell.length_b   1.000
_cell.length_c   1.000
_cell.angle_alpha   90.00
_cell.angle_beta   90.00
_cell.angle_gamma   90.00
#
_symmetry.space_group_name_H-M   'P 1'
#
loop_
_entity.id
_entity.type
_entity.pdbx_description
1 polymer ?
#
loop_
_entity_poly.entity_id
_entity_poly.type
_entity_poly.pdbx_seq_one_letter_code
_entity_poly.pdbx_strand_id
1 'polypeptide(L)'
;MEKIFGKTEGLKKSELKRLSNLYRRRIPPERVLTPELAQALAGLSQEIGRPVSLLLDREGRVVRVGVGDAKDLPIPEGAKGERRLSGFRLLHTHLAKGGLSRPDLSVLFLNRLDSLAALEVEDGRPTTLHLAFLSPPKALAASRWEHVTEDWRILPPKPYFQYLDFDHKAEVEALEEELARQARVRELLDGSGERAILVGVDRGEGPEAEAYLSELAELTRTAGGV
;
A
#
# COMPACT_ATOMS: atom_id res chain seq x y z
N MET A 1 7.44 -17.68 -20.25
CA MET A 1 7.94 -16.35 -19.86
C MET A 1 6.84 -15.75 -19.01
N GLU A 2 7.12 -15.40 -17.76
CA GLU A 2 6.10 -14.82 -16.88
C GLU A 2 5.67 -13.44 -17.41
N LYS A 3 4.40 -13.09 -17.18
CA LYS A 3 3.80 -11.86 -17.71
C LYS A 3 4.39 -10.65 -17.00
N ILE A 4 4.94 -9.70 -17.77
CA ILE A 4 5.32 -8.38 -17.24
C ILE A 4 4.12 -7.44 -17.35
N PHE A 5 3.84 -6.69 -16.28
CA PHE A 5 2.71 -5.76 -16.19
C PHE A 5 3.13 -4.31 -16.46
N GLY A 6 2.14 -3.43 -16.65
CA GLY A 6 2.36 -2.01 -16.85
C GLY A 6 2.86 -1.64 -18.26
N LYS A 7 3.61 -0.54 -18.33
CA LYS A 7 4.03 0.17 -19.56
C LYS A 7 5.21 -0.53 -20.25
N THR A 8 4.92 -1.66 -20.91
CA THR A 8 5.94 -2.53 -21.53
C THR A 8 6.19 -2.21 -23.02
N GLU A 9 5.49 -1.24 -23.57
CA GLU A 9 5.59 -0.85 -24.98
C GLU A 9 6.98 -0.27 -25.30
N GLY A 10 7.55 -0.73 -26.41
CA GLY A 10 8.86 -0.27 -26.89
C GLY A 10 10.08 -0.88 -26.19
N LEU A 11 9.88 -1.81 -25.25
CA LEU A 11 11.00 -2.48 -24.57
C LEU A 11 11.69 -3.51 -25.48
N LYS A 12 13.01 -3.55 -25.40
CA LYS A 12 13.84 -4.54 -26.12
C LYS A 12 13.63 -5.93 -25.54
N LYS A 13 13.85 -6.97 -26.35
CA LYS A 13 13.80 -8.37 -25.89
C LYS A 13 14.77 -8.65 -24.74
N SER A 14 15.92 -7.99 -24.71
CA SER A 14 16.90 -8.07 -23.61
C SER A 14 16.37 -7.49 -22.30
N GLU A 15 15.69 -6.35 -22.36
CA GLU A 15 15.06 -5.67 -21.21
C GLU A 15 13.93 -6.53 -20.64
N LEU A 16 13.04 -7.05 -21.50
CA LEU A 16 11.96 -7.97 -21.10
C LEU A 16 12.50 -9.25 -20.45
N LYS A 17 13.59 -9.83 -20.98
CA LYS A 17 14.24 -11.00 -20.40
C LYS A 17 14.80 -10.70 -19.00
N ARG A 18 15.38 -9.52 -18.79
CA ARG A 18 15.91 -9.10 -17.48
C ARG A 18 14.80 -8.85 -16.47
N LEU A 19 13.71 -8.21 -16.88
CA LEU A 19 12.50 -8.07 -16.05
C LEU A 19 11.94 -9.43 -15.65
N SER A 20 11.84 -10.38 -16.59
CA SER A 20 11.38 -11.74 -16.28
C SER A 20 12.30 -12.48 -15.31
N ASN A 21 13.60 -12.19 -15.28
CA ASN A 21 14.50 -12.80 -14.30
C ASN A 21 14.25 -12.30 -12.86
N LEU A 22 13.56 -11.17 -12.67
CA LEU A 22 13.23 -10.67 -11.32
C LEU A 22 12.27 -11.61 -10.58
N TYR A 23 11.42 -12.36 -11.28
CA TYR A 23 10.58 -13.40 -10.67
C TYR A 23 11.37 -14.51 -9.97
N ARG A 24 12.62 -14.76 -10.40
CA ARG A 24 13.50 -15.75 -9.78
C ARG A 24 14.17 -15.24 -8.51
N ARG A 25 14.03 -13.95 -8.20
CA ARG A 25 14.57 -13.38 -6.97
C ARG A 25 13.73 -13.81 -5.79
N ARG A 26 14.41 -14.06 -4.68
CA ARG A 26 13.79 -14.31 -3.39
C ARG A 26 14.42 -13.39 -2.36
N ILE A 27 13.58 -12.73 -1.60
CA ILE A 27 13.98 -11.86 -0.49
C ILE A 27 13.70 -12.64 0.80
N PRO A 28 14.55 -12.56 1.84
CA PRO A 28 14.17 -13.06 3.15
C PRO A 28 12.88 -12.37 3.64
N PRO A 29 11.91 -13.09 4.23
CA PRO A 29 10.65 -12.54 4.71
C PRO A 29 10.82 -11.29 5.59
N GLU A 30 11.81 -11.31 6.47
CA GLU A 30 12.15 -10.26 7.43
C GLU A 30 12.75 -9.00 6.82
N ARG A 31 13.17 -9.02 5.54
CA ARG A 31 13.81 -7.87 4.89
C ARG A 31 12.90 -7.20 3.89
N VAL A 32 12.91 -5.88 3.85
CA VAL A 32 12.19 -5.09 2.81
C VAL A 32 12.78 -5.33 1.42
N LEU A 33 14.11 -5.32 1.33
CA LEU A 33 14.88 -5.58 0.12
C LEU A 33 16.27 -6.14 0.44
N THR A 34 16.98 -6.64 -0.58
CA THR A 34 18.41 -7.00 -0.47
C THR A 34 19.28 -6.01 -1.24
N PRO A 35 20.59 -5.90 -0.94
CA PRO A 35 21.50 -5.04 -1.70
C PRO A 35 21.50 -5.38 -3.19
N GLU A 36 21.52 -6.67 -3.53
CA GLU A 36 21.56 -7.15 -4.91
C GLU A 36 20.27 -6.80 -5.65
N LEU A 37 19.13 -6.86 -4.95
CA LEU A 37 17.85 -6.46 -5.52
C LEU A 37 17.80 -4.94 -5.74
N ALA A 38 18.27 -4.15 -4.77
CA ALA A 38 18.32 -2.69 -4.87
C ALA A 38 19.12 -2.25 -6.10
N GLN A 39 20.32 -2.81 -6.27
CA GLN A 39 21.19 -2.53 -7.42
C GLN A 39 20.56 -3.01 -8.73
N ALA A 40 19.97 -4.20 -8.75
CA ALA A 40 19.33 -4.75 -9.94
C ALA A 40 18.13 -3.90 -10.39
N LEU A 41 17.29 -3.44 -9.44
CA LEU A 41 16.16 -2.57 -9.71
C LEU A 41 16.61 -1.22 -10.24
N ALA A 42 17.55 -0.57 -9.55
CA ALA A 42 18.06 0.75 -9.92
C ALA A 42 18.69 0.76 -11.33
N GLY A 43 19.56 -0.21 -11.61
CA GLY A 43 20.19 -0.31 -12.92
C GLY A 43 19.19 -0.59 -14.03
N LEU A 44 18.21 -1.46 -13.77
CA LEU A 44 17.19 -1.81 -14.76
C LEU A 44 16.20 -0.67 -15.01
N SER A 45 15.75 0.05 -13.98
CA SER A 45 14.86 1.19 -14.14
C SER A 45 15.53 2.33 -14.90
N GLN A 46 16.83 2.57 -14.65
CA GLN A 46 17.62 3.58 -15.36
C GLN A 46 17.79 3.22 -16.84
N GLU A 47 18.11 1.96 -17.15
CA GLU A 47 18.27 1.48 -18.53
C GLU A 47 16.97 1.55 -19.32
N ILE A 48 15.85 1.20 -18.69
CA ILE A 48 14.51 1.28 -19.29
C ILE A 48 14.05 2.75 -19.40
N GLY A 49 14.55 3.63 -18.53
CA GLY A 49 14.07 5.00 -18.38
C GLY A 49 12.65 5.08 -17.78
N ARG A 50 12.21 4.03 -17.08
CA ARG A 50 10.89 3.96 -16.42
C ARG A 50 11.01 3.25 -15.08
N PRO A 51 10.14 3.59 -14.11
CA PRO A 51 10.01 2.83 -12.86
C PRO A 51 9.82 1.33 -13.10
N VAL A 52 10.36 0.51 -12.19
CA VAL A 52 10.12 -0.93 -12.11
C VAL A 52 9.47 -1.22 -10.76
N SER A 53 8.38 -1.99 -10.78
CA SER A 53 7.60 -2.37 -9.60
C SER A 53 7.60 -3.88 -9.40
N LEU A 54 7.69 -4.31 -8.14
CA LEU A 54 7.63 -5.69 -7.69
C LEU A 54 6.51 -5.85 -6.67
N LEU A 55 5.74 -6.91 -6.80
CA LEU A 55 4.85 -7.39 -5.75
C LEU A 55 5.46 -8.65 -5.16
N LEU A 56 5.57 -8.69 -3.84
CA LEU A 56 6.12 -9.81 -3.10
C LEU A 56 5.10 -10.37 -2.12
N ASP A 57 5.11 -11.69 -1.95
CA ASP A 57 4.37 -12.36 -0.87
C ASP A 57 5.19 -12.43 0.44
N ARG A 58 4.58 -12.96 1.50
CA ARG A 58 5.20 -13.12 2.82
C ARG A 58 6.36 -14.11 2.84
N GLU A 59 6.44 -15.04 1.89
CA GLU A 59 7.58 -15.94 1.73
C GLU A 59 8.75 -15.29 0.95
N GLY A 60 8.57 -14.01 0.59
CA GLY A 60 9.53 -13.18 -0.11
C GLY A 60 9.72 -13.56 -1.57
N ARG A 61 8.76 -14.27 -2.16
CA ARG A 61 8.74 -14.57 -3.60
C ARG A 61 8.22 -13.36 -4.36
N VAL A 62 8.83 -13.05 -5.49
CA VAL A 62 8.31 -12.04 -6.42
C VAL A 62 7.14 -12.66 -7.17
N VAL A 63 5.91 -12.22 -6.88
CA VAL A 63 4.68 -12.75 -7.48
C VAL A 63 4.24 -11.95 -8.70
N ARG A 64 4.63 -10.67 -8.81
CA ARG A 64 4.41 -9.84 -10.01
C ARG A 64 5.58 -8.90 -10.25
N VAL A 65 5.90 -8.68 -11.53
CA VAL A 65 6.88 -7.70 -12.00
C VAL A 65 6.18 -6.76 -12.97
N GLY A 66 6.36 -5.46 -12.82
CA GLY A 66 5.80 -4.46 -13.73
C GLY A 66 6.75 -3.33 -14.05
N VAL A 67 6.46 -2.64 -15.14
CA VAL A 67 7.11 -1.40 -15.56
C VAL A 67 6.13 -0.26 -15.34
N GLY A 68 6.44 0.64 -14.43
CA GLY A 68 5.52 1.61 -13.87
C GLY A 68 5.65 1.72 -12.37
N ASP A 69 4.89 2.64 -11.79
CA ASP A 69 4.80 2.88 -10.34
C ASP A 69 3.74 1.95 -9.70
N ALA A 70 3.43 2.17 -8.42
CA ALA A 70 2.56 1.27 -7.65
C ALA A 70 1.18 1.04 -8.29
N LYS A 71 0.60 2.07 -8.94
CA LYS A 71 -0.73 1.96 -9.58
C LYS A 71 -0.72 1.15 -10.87
N ASP A 72 0.43 1.01 -11.52
CA ASP A 72 0.57 0.28 -12.78
C ASP A 72 0.70 -1.24 -12.54
N LEU A 73 0.91 -1.68 -11.30
CA LEU A 73 1.03 -3.08 -10.93
C LEU A 73 -0.31 -3.59 -10.35
N PRO A 74 -1.05 -4.44 -11.08
CA PRO A 74 -2.29 -4.98 -10.53
C PRO A 74 -1.96 -5.83 -9.30
N ILE A 75 -2.77 -5.74 -8.25
CA ILE A 75 -2.66 -6.57 -7.05
C ILE A 75 -3.64 -7.74 -7.20
N PRO A 76 -3.25 -9.00 -6.92
CA PRO A 76 -4.19 -10.11 -6.89
C PRO A 76 -5.32 -9.84 -5.89
N GLU A 77 -6.52 -10.29 -6.21
CA GLU A 77 -7.58 -10.36 -5.20
C GLU A 77 -7.19 -11.39 -4.13
N GLY A 78 -7.48 -11.08 -2.87
CA GLY A 78 -7.15 -11.91 -1.72
C GLY A 78 -8.15 -11.66 -0.58
N ALA A 79 -7.98 -12.36 0.54
CA ALA A 79 -8.86 -12.20 1.70
C ALA A 79 -8.71 -10.81 2.32
N LYS A 80 -9.51 -9.85 1.86
CA LYS A 80 -9.60 -8.48 2.40
C LYS A 80 -10.46 -8.47 3.66
N GLY A 81 -9.97 -9.09 4.73
CA GLY A 81 -10.62 -9.03 6.03
C GLY A 81 -10.26 -7.73 6.75
N GLU A 82 -11.19 -7.12 7.48
CA GLU A 82 -10.93 -5.92 8.31
C GLU A 82 -9.79 -6.14 9.32
N ARG A 83 -9.57 -7.41 9.71
CA ARG A 83 -8.59 -7.85 10.72
C ARG A 83 -7.21 -8.17 10.17
N ARG A 84 -7.02 -8.25 8.84
CA ARG A 84 -5.77 -8.73 8.23
C ARG A 84 -5.29 -7.83 7.12
N LEU A 85 -3.99 -7.88 6.88
CA LEU A 85 -3.35 -7.31 5.70
C LEU A 85 -3.41 -8.33 4.56
N SER A 86 -3.18 -7.88 3.33
CA SER A 86 -3.32 -8.69 2.12
C SER A 86 -2.27 -9.79 1.99
N GLY A 87 -1.19 -9.75 2.76
CA GLY A 87 -0.06 -10.66 2.61
C GLY A 87 0.89 -10.28 1.48
N PHE A 88 0.70 -9.09 0.89
CA PHE A 88 1.55 -8.59 -0.17
C PHE A 88 2.24 -7.29 0.23
N ARG A 89 3.51 -7.16 -0.15
CA ARG A 89 4.25 -5.90 -0.10
C ARG A 89 4.65 -5.47 -1.50
N LEU A 90 4.57 -4.18 -1.76
CA LEU A 90 4.95 -3.58 -3.04
C LEU A 90 6.26 -2.81 -2.88
N LEU A 91 7.19 -3.04 -3.80
CA LEU A 91 8.45 -2.29 -3.90
C LEU A 91 8.58 -1.75 -5.32
N HIS A 92 8.71 -0.44 -5.48
CA HIS A 92 8.95 0.16 -6.79
C HIS A 92 10.09 1.17 -6.77
N THR A 93 10.63 1.49 -7.94
CA THR A 93 11.68 2.51 -8.07
C THR A 93 11.11 3.88 -8.41
N HIS A 94 11.73 4.95 -7.93
CA HIS A 94 11.49 6.32 -8.38
C HIS A 94 12.73 6.87 -9.08
N LEU A 95 12.56 7.30 -10.34
CA LEU A 95 13.61 7.98 -11.12
C LEU A 95 13.70 9.49 -10.82
N ALA A 96 12.82 10.00 -9.96
CA ALA A 96 12.82 11.37 -9.47
C ALA A 96 12.77 11.36 -7.93
N LYS A 97 13.31 12.42 -7.32
CA LYS A 97 13.21 12.63 -5.87
C LYS A 97 11.77 12.99 -5.51
N GLY A 98 11.32 12.62 -4.32
CA GLY A 98 9.99 13.05 -3.84
C GLY A 98 9.23 12.05 -2.98
N GLY A 99 9.84 10.91 -2.62
CA GLY A 99 9.21 9.93 -1.73
C GLY A 99 7.92 9.33 -2.25
N LEU A 100 7.04 8.91 -1.35
CA LEU A 100 5.78 8.25 -1.68
C LEU A 100 4.72 9.27 -2.11
N SER A 101 4.15 9.07 -3.29
CA SER A 101 3.10 9.91 -3.82
C SER A 101 1.73 9.52 -3.22
N ARG A 102 0.75 10.44 -3.27
CA ARG A 102 -0.62 10.13 -2.84
C ARG A 102 -1.24 8.93 -3.58
N PRO A 103 -1.05 8.75 -4.91
CA PRO A 103 -1.44 7.52 -5.59
C PRO A 103 -0.79 6.26 -5.03
N ASP A 104 0.48 6.29 -4.62
CA ASP A 104 1.14 5.14 -3.99
C ASP A 104 0.45 4.78 -2.66
N LEU A 105 0.21 5.80 -1.83
CA LEU A 105 -0.45 5.63 -0.53
C LEU A 105 -1.89 5.13 -0.67
N SER A 106 -2.61 5.55 -1.72
CA SER A 106 -3.91 4.99 -2.07
C SER A 106 -3.83 3.50 -2.44
N VAL A 107 -2.79 3.08 -3.19
CA VAL A 107 -2.58 1.66 -3.50
C VAL A 107 -2.33 0.84 -2.24
N LEU A 108 -1.50 1.35 -1.32
CA LEU A 108 -1.26 0.76 0.00
C LEU A 108 -2.58 0.58 0.76
N PHE A 109 -3.38 1.63 0.88
CA PHE A 109 -4.63 1.63 1.64
C PHE A 109 -5.70 0.70 1.03
N LEU A 110 -6.03 0.89 -0.25
CA LEU A 110 -7.14 0.18 -0.91
C LEU A 110 -6.89 -1.33 -1.03
N ASN A 111 -5.63 -1.73 -1.10
CA ASN A 111 -5.25 -3.14 -1.16
C ASN A 111 -4.85 -3.70 0.20
N ARG A 112 -4.82 -2.88 1.25
CA ARG A 112 -4.34 -3.24 2.59
C ARG A 112 -2.99 -3.97 2.51
N LEU A 113 -2.02 -3.38 1.80
CA LEU A 113 -0.70 -4.01 1.65
C LEU A 113 -0.01 -4.12 3.00
N ASP A 114 0.79 -5.19 3.16
CA ASP A 114 1.65 -5.38 4.33
C ASP A 114 2.62 -4.19 4.46
N SER A 115 3.12 -3.69 3.33
CA SER A 115 3.84 -2.41 3.24
C SER A 115 3.95 -1.95 1.79
N LEU A 116 4.34 -0.68 1.62
CA LEU A 116 4.73 -0.13 0.32
C LEU A 116 6.07 0.60 0.44
N ALA A 117 7.00 0.27 -0.45
CA ALA A 117 8.35 0.85 -0.49
C ALA A 117 8.64 1.50 -1.84
N ALA A 118 9.24 2.68 -1.82
CA ALA A 118 9.78 3.34 -3.01
C ALA A 118 11.29 3.56 -2.87
N LEU A 119 12.04 3.03 -3.84
CA LEU A 119 13.49 3.14 -3.94
C LEU A 119 13.86 4.24 -4.92
N GLU A 120 14.42 5.35 -4.43
CA GLU A 120 14.96 6.38 -5.29
C GLU A 120 16.22 5.88 -6.03
N VAL A 121 16.33 6.30 -7.28
CA VAL A 121 17.40 5.91 -8.20
C VAL A 121 18.04 7.16 -8.78
N GLU A 122 19.35 7.26 -8.67
CA GLU A 122 20.16 8.35 -9.23
C GLU A 122 21.34 7.73 -9.99
N ASP A 123 21.48 8.05 -11.28
CA ASP A 123 22.51 7.49 -12.17
C ASP A 123 22.58 5.95 -12.16
N GLY A 124 21.42 5.29 -12.10
CA GLY A 124 21.32 3.83 -12.04
C GLY A 124 21.75 3.21 -10.71
N ARG A 125 21.93 4.00 -9.66
CA ARG A 125 22.26 3.55 -8.31
C ARG A 125 21.11 3.78 -7.33
N PRO A 126 20.87 2.84 -6.40
CA PRO A 126 19.88 3.03 -5.34
C PRO A 126 20.38 4.06 -4.32
N THR A 127 19.51 4.99 -3.93
CA THR A 127 19.85 6.06 -2.97
C THR A 127 18.99 5.95 -1.71
N THR A 128 17.84 6.60 -1.69
CA THR A 128 16.93 6.69 -0.55
C THR A 128 15.84 5.63 -0.65
N LEU A 129 15.51 4.98 0.46
CA LEU A 129 14.31 4.16 0.55
C LEU A 129 13.25 4.89 1.38
N HIS A 130 12.05 4.94 0.82
CA HIS A 130 10.84 5.38 1.48
C HIS A 130 9.99 4.16 1.78
N LEU A 131 9.45 4.07 2.99
CA LEU A 131 8.70 2.89 3.44
C LEU A 131 7.45 3.34 4.20
N ALA A 132 6.30 2.78 3.83
CA ALA A 132 5.03 3.04 4.48
C ALA A 132 4.30 1.76 4.86
N PHE A 133 3.55 1.88 5.94
CA PHE A 133 2.65 0.86 6.49
C PHE A 133 1.26 1.48 6.67
N LEU A 134 0.22 0.65 6.78
CA LEU A 134 -1.07 1.15 7.23
C LEU A 134 -0.97 1.64 8.67
N SER A 135 -1.80 2.63 8.99
CA SER A 135 -2.02 3.07 10.37
C SER A 135 -3.26 2.36 10.89
N PRO A 136 -3.22 1.77 12.09
CA PRO A 136 -4.43 1.30 12.75
C PRO A 136 -5.42 2.46 12.89
N PRO A 137 -6.71 2.26 12.57
CA PRO A 137 -7.72 3.27 12.86
C PRO A 137 -7.69 3.57 14.36
N LYS A 138 -7.56 4.82 14.78
CA LYS A 138 -7.66 5.14 16.22
C LYS A 138 -9.13 5.05 16.62
N ALA A 139 -9.51 4.05 17.43
CA ALA A 139 -10.87 3.89 17.98
C ALA A 139 -11.41 5.09 18.81
N LEU A 140 -10.61 6.16 19.02
CA LEU A 140 -10.94 7.23 19.95
C LEU A 140 -10.71 8.65 19.39
N ALA A 141 -10.98 8.88 18.10
CA ALA A 141 -11.05 10.23 17.51
C ALA A 141 -12.48 10.57 17.05
N ALA A 142 -13.47 10.11 17.81
CA ALA A 142 -14.87 10.56 17.69
C ALA A 142 -15.15 11.83 18.51
N SER A 143 -14.11 12.56 18.93
CA SER A 143 -14.22 13.97 19.27
C SER A 143 -14.50 14.72 17.97
N ARG A 144 -15.76 15.14 17.82
CA ARG A 144 -16.22 16.05 16.76
C ARG A 144 -15.14 17.10 16.49
N TRP A 145 -14.64 17.18 15.26
CA TRP A 145 -13.66 18.16 14.76
C TRP A 145 -12.18 17.93 15.10
N GLU A 146 -11.72 16.69 15.22
CA GLU A 146 -10.27 16.41 15.31
C GLU A 146 -9.77 15.68 14.07
N HIS A 147 -8.75 16.26 13.43
CA HIS A 147 -8.17 15.92 12.13
C HIS A 147 -8.19 14.43 11.76
N VAL A 148 -8.60 14.16 10.51
CA VAL A 148 -8.47 12.87 9.80
C VAL A 148 -7.15 12.21 10.18
N THR A 149 -7.22 11.15 10.98
CA THR A 149 -6.04 10.34 11.30
C THR A 149 -5.51 9.76 9.99
N GLU A 150 -4.25 10.02 9.66
CA GLU A 150 -3.64 9.49 8.43
C GLU A 150 -3.79 7.96 8.39
N ASP A 151 -4.35 7.45 7.28
CA ASP A 151 -4.62 6.02 7.05
C ASP A 151 -3.35 5.16 6.95
N TRP A 152 -2.18 5.81 6.96
CA TRP A 152 -0.87 5.20 6.79
C TRP A 152 0.17 5.93 7.65
N ARG A 153 1.28 5.25 7.93
CA ARG A 153 2.47 5.80 8.56
C ARG A 153 3.65 5.66 7.60
N ILE A 154 4.30 6.78 7.30
CA ILE A 154 5.53 6.82 6.52
C ILE A 154 6.71 6.84 7.50
N LEU A 155 7.63 5.89 7.37
CA LEU A 155 8.86 5.89 8.17
C LEU A 155 9.83 6.95 7.65
N PRO A 156 10.73 7.49 8.51
CA PRO A 156 11.68 8.50 8.08
C PRO A 156 12.50 8.04 6.86
N PRO A 157 12.57 8.83 5.77
CA PRO A 157 13.35 8.45 4.60
C PRO A 157 14.84 8.39 4.96
N LYS A 158 15.50 7.30 4.56
CA LYS A 158 16.91 7.06 4.87
C LYS A 158 17.61 6.43 3.66
N PRO A 159 18.95 6.50 3.58
CA PRO A 159 19.70 5.71 2.61
C PRO A 159 19.29 4.24 2.67
N TYR A 160 19.09 3.60 1.50
CA TYR A 160 18.47 2.26 1.40
C TYR A 160 19.19 1.21 2.24
N PHE A 161 20.51 1.33 2.39
CA PHE A 161 21.31 0.38 3.15
C PHE A 161 20.98 0.35 4.64
N GLN A 162 20.43 1.45 5.20
CA GLN A 162 19.99 1.48 6.60
C GLN A 162 18.70 0.69 6.86
N TYR A 163 17.95 0.37 5.80
CA TYR A 163 16.74 -0.46 5.89
C TYR A 163 17.00 -1.94 5.63
N LEU A 164 18.26 -2.35 5.40
CA LEU A 164 18.60 -3.76 5.13
C LEU A 164 18.44 -4.65 6.38
N ASP A 165 18.66 -4.07 7.56
CA ASP A 165 18.53 -4.75 8.85
C ASP A 165 17.20 -4.42 9.56
N PHE A 166 16.29 -3.71 8.89
CA PHE A 166 14.95 -3.46 9.41
C PHE A 166 14.13 -4.75 9.40
N ASP A 167 13.63 -5.16 10.56
CA ASP A 167 12.78 -6.35 10.69
C ASP A 167 11.34 -6.05 10.21
N HIS A 168 11.16 -6.20 8.89
CA HIS A 168 9.89 -6.00 8.22
C HIS A 168 8.81 -6.95 8.72
N LYS A 169 9.18 -8.19 9.02
CA LYS A 169 8.23 -9.21 9.47
C LYS A 169 7.66 -8.86 10.83
N ALA A 170 8.51 -8.48 11.79
CA ALA A 170 8.07 -8.06 13.12
C ALA A 170 7.14 -6.84 13.05
N GLU A 171 7.44 -5.86 12.18
CA GLU A 171 6.59 -4.68 12.01
C GLU A 171 5.19 -5.03 11.48
N VAL A 172 5.11 -5.93 10.50
CA VAL A 172 3.83 -6.40 9.93
C VAL A 172 3.03 -7.20 10.97
N GLU A 173 3.68 -8.09 11.72
CA GLU A 173 3.03 -8.89 12.76
C GLU A 173 2.44 -8.00 13.87
N ALA A 174 3.21 -7.01 14.34
CA ALA A 174 2.74 -6.03 15.32
C ALA A 174 1.55 -5.21 14.80
N LEU A 175 1.58 -4.82 13.51
CA LEU A 175 0.49 -4.10 12.88
C LEU A 175 -0.79 -4.95 12.77
N GLU A 176 -0.68 -6.22 12.39
CA GLU A 176 -1.83 -7.13 12.33
C GLU A 176 -2.43 -7.38 13.71
N GLU A 177 -1.61 -7.53 14.76
CA GLU A 177 -2.09 -7.68 16.13
C GLU A 177 -2.91 -6.46 16.58
N GLU A 178 -2.41 -5.26 16.29
CA GLU A 178 -3.10 -4.01 16.61
C GLU A 178 -4.40 -3.84 15.80
N LEU A 179 -4.39 -4.15 14.49
CA LEU A 179 -5.60 -4.14 13.66
C LEU A 179 -6.66 -5.14 14.17
N ALA A 180 -6.25 -6.34 14.55
CA ALA A 180 -7.14 -7.36 15.10
C ALA A 180 -7.71 -6.94 16.47
N ARG A 181 -6.92 -6.26 17.31
CA ARG A 181 -7.36 -5.70 18.59
C ARG A 181 -8.42 -4.62 18.39
N GLN A 182 -8.19 -3.66 17.48
CA GLN A 182 -9.11 -2.57 17.15
C GLN A 182 -10.43 -3.10 16.55
N ALA A 183 -10.37 -4.07 15.65
CA ALA A 183 -11.56 -4.67 15.05
C ALA A 183 -12.48 -5.32 16.09
N ARG A 184 -11.90 -6.02 17.07
CA ARG A 184 -12.66 -6.60 18.20
C ARG A 184 -13.33 -5.52 19.07
N VAL A 185 -12.65 -4.40 19.31
CA VAL A 185 -13.22 -3.27 20.06
C VAL A 185 -14.40 -2.66 19.30
N ARG A 186 -14.29 -2.48 17.99
CA ARG A 186 -15.39 -1.98 17.15
C ARG A 186 -16.59 -2.92 17.14
N GLU A 187 -16.37 -4.21 16.94
CA GLU A 187 -17.45 -5.22 17.01
C GLU A 187 -18.17 -5.21 18.38
N LEU A 188 -17.44 -4.96 19.48
CA LEU A 188 -18.04 -4.82 20.82
C LEU A 188 -18.85 -3.52 20.98
N LEU A 189 -18.42 -2.43 20.34
CA LEU A 189 -19.09 -1.11 20.40
C LEU A 189 -20.33 -1.06 19.50
N ASP A 190 -20.23 -1.61 18.29
CA ASP A 190 -21.26 -1.53 17.25
C ASP A 190 -22.45 -2.47 17.54
N GLY A 191 -22.29 -3.46 18.42
CA GLY A 191 -23.35 -4.39 18.80
C GLY A 191 -23.78 -5.31 17.65
N SER A 192 -25.04 -5.77 17.66
CA SER A 192 -25.59 -6.69 16.63
C SER A 192 -26.39 -5.99 15.53
N GLY A 193 -26.29 -4.67 15.41
CA GLY A 193 -27.04 -3.88 14.41
C GLY A 193 -26.54 -4.13 12.98
N GLU A 194 -27.38 -3.84 11.99
CA GLU A 194 -26.98 -3.94 10.59
C GLU A 194 -26.18 -2.70 10.18
N ARG A 195 -24.97 -2.89 9.62
CA ARG A 195 -24.11 -1.77 9.21
C ARG A 195 -24.64 -1.12 7.95
N ALA A 196 -24.79 0.21 7.96
CA ALA A 196 -25.23 0.98 6.82
C ALA A 196 -24.24 2.10 6.47
N ILE A 197 -23.99 2.31 5.17
CA ILE A 197 -23.17 3.42 4.68
C ILE A 197 -24.08 4.36 3.89
N LEU A 198 -24.20 5.60 4.36
CA LEU A 198 -24.91 6.66 3.65
C LEU A 198 -23.92 7.48 2.83
N VAL A 199 -24.13 7.55 1.52
CA VAL A 199 -23.29 8.30 0.59
C VAL A 199 -24.14 9.34 -0.11
N GLY A 200 -23.83 10.62 0.09
CA GLY A 200 -24.43 11.73 -0.66
C GLY A 200 -23.44 12.27 -1.68
N VAL A 201 -23.93 12.55 -2.90
CA VAL A 201 -23.17 13.24 -3.94
C VAL A 201 -23.90 14.53 -4.23
N ASP A 202 -23.29 15.66 -3.89
CA ASP A 202 -23.81 16.99 -4.16
C ASP A 202 -22.90 17.75 -5.14
N ARG A 203 -23.49 18.66 -5.92
CA ARG A 203 -22.80 19.53 -6.87
C ARG A 203 -22.45 20.90 -6.27
N GLY A 204 -22.73 21.11 -4.97
CA GLY A 204 -22.43 22.34 -4.25
C GLY A 204 -23.58 23.35 -4.26
N GLU A 205 -24.82 22.88 -4.39
CA GLU A 205 -26.01 23.74 -4.54
C GLU A 205 -26.72 24.07 -3.21
N GLY A 206 -26.04 23.92 -2.06
CA GLY A 206 -26.50 24.41 -0.76
C GLY A 206 -26.42 23.38 0.37
N PRO A 207 -26.86 23.73 1.60
CA PRO A 207 -26.75 22.85 2.78
C PRO A 207 -27.78 21.68 2.78
N GLU A 208 -28.61 21.58 1.74
CA GLU A 208 -29.71 20.61 1.67
C GLU A 208 -29.20 19.16 1.69
N ALA A 209 -28.08 18.88 1.02
CA ALA A 209 -27.49 17.55 0.97
C ALA A 209 -27.07 17.04 2.37
N GLU A 210 -26.56 17.93 3.23
CA GLU A 210 -26.19 17.59 4.61
C GLU A 210 -27.42 17.32 5.48
N ALA A 211 -28.49 18.11 5.28
CA ALA A 211 -29.76 17.91 5.99
C ALA A 211 -30.42 16.56 5.61
N TYR A 212 -30.47 16.22 4.32
CA TYR A 212 -31.00 14.93 3.86
C TYR A 212 -30.17 13.74 4.36
N LEU A 213 -28.83 13.86 4.36
CA LEU A 213 -27.96 12.82 4.93
C LEU A 213 -28.18 12.65 6.43
N SER A 214 -28.39 13.76 7.17
CA SER A 214 -28.69 13.72 8.60
C SER A 214 -30.04 13.06 8.88
N GLU A 215 -31.06 13.33 8.07
CA GLU A 215 -32.37 12.69 8.19
C GLU A 215 -32.27 11.18 7.90
N LEU A 216 -31.61 10.80 6.80
CA LEU A 216 -31.38 9.40 6.45
C LEU A 216 -30.60 8.65 7.53
N ALA A 217 -29.65 9.31 8.21
CA ALA A 217 -28.93 8.72 9.33
C ALA A 217 -29.86 8.38 10.50
N GLU A 218 -30.80 9.26 10.84
CA GLU A 218 -31.78 9.00 11.91
C GLU A 218 -32.81 7.93 11.50
N LEU A 219 -33.25 7.92 10.24
CA LEU A 219 -34.12 6.85 9.72
C LEU A 219 -33.44 5.48 9.77
N THR A 220 -32.16 5.44 9.40
CA THR A 220 -31.34 4.21 9.42
C THR A 220 -31.16 3.72 10.86
N ARG A 221 -30.84 4.63 11.80
CA ARG A 221 -30.70 4.31 13.23
C ARG A 221 -31.98 3.74 13.81
N THR A 222 -33.12 4.35 13.51
CA THR A 222 -34.44 3.89 14.00
C THR A 222 -34.89 2.58 13.39
N ALA A 223 -34.43 2.25 12.18
CA ALA A 223 -34.64 0.95 11.54
C ALA A 223 -33.72 -0.17 12.06
N GLY A 224 -32.85 0.11 13.04
CA GLY A 224 -31.92 -0.87 13.61
C GLY A 224 -30.54 -0.91 12.94
N GLY A 225 -30.25 0.07 12.08
CA GLY A 225 -28.93 0.24 11.49
C GLY A 225 -27.94 0.91 12.45
N VAL A 226 -26.66 0.54 12.32
CA VAL A 226 -25.52 1.12 13.05
C VAL A 226 -24.48 1.71 12.10
#